data_AF-Q9G6Y6-F1
#
_entry.id   AF-Q9G6Y6-F1
#
_cell.length_a   1.000
_cell.length_b   1.000
_cell.length_c   1.000
_cell.angle_alpha   90.00
_cell.angle_beta   90.00
_cell.angle_gamma   90.00
#
_symmetry.space_group_name_H-M   'P 1'
#
loop_
_entity.id
_entity.type
_entity.pdbx_description
1 polymer ?
#
loop_
_entity_poly.entity_id
_entity_poly.type
_entity_poly.pdbx_seq_one_letter_code
_entity_poly.pdbx_strand_id
1 'polypeptide(L)'
;FGFLLGICLMTQILTGLLLAMHYTADTPLAFSSVSHTCRNVQYGWLIRNLHANGASFFFICIYFHIGRGLYFGSYLYKETWNTGIILLLTLMATAFVGYVLPWGQMSFWGATVITNLFSAIPYIGQTLVEWAWGGFSVDNPTLTRFFALHFLLPFMIAGLTTIHLTFLHESGSNNPLGISSNCDKIPFHPYFSMKDILGFTLLLLLLTTMALFSPNLLGDPENFTPANPLATPPHIKPEWYFLFAYAILRSIPNKLGGVLALAASVLILFLTPLLHKSKQRSMTFRPLSQILFWALVANLFILTWIGSQPVEHPFIIIGQLASMTYFTILLILFPLIGALENKMLNY
;
A
#
# COMPACT_ATOMS: atom_id res chain seq x y z
N PHE A 1 -8.66 8.41 -9.87
CA PHE A 1 -8.13 7.45 -8.86
C PHE A 1 -9.14 7.05 -7.79
N GLY A 2 -9.89 7.96 -7.13
CA GLY A 2 -10.88 7.55 -6.11
C GLY A 2 -11.90 6.53 -6.63
N PHE A 3 -12.52 6.82 -7.77
CA PHE A 3 -13.40 5.86 -8.48
C PHE A 3 -12.69 4.53 -8.80
N LEU A 4 -11.47 4.60 -9.35
CA LEU A 4 -10.67 3.41 -9.67
C LEU A 4 -10.34 2.54 -8.45
N LEU A 5 -10.13 3.14 -7.27
CA LEU A 5 -9.94 2.39 -6.03
C LEU A 5 -11.22 1.62 -5.63
N GLY A 6 -12.39 2.22 -5.85
CA GLY A 6 -13.67 1.53 -5.71
C GLY A 6 -13.80 0.33 -6.67
N ILE A 7 -13.41 0.51 -7.94
CA ILE A 7 -13.37 -0.58 -8.91
C ILE A 7 -12.38 -1.68 -8.51
N CYS A 8 -11.17 -1.33 -8.06
CA CYS A 8 -10.19 -2.29 -7.56
C CYS A 8 -10.77 -3.08 -6.37
N LEU A 9 -11.39 -2.40 -5.40
CA LEU A 9 -12.04 -3.05 -4.27
C LEU A 9 -13.11 -4.06 -4.70
N MET A 10 -14.04 -3.64 -5.57
CA MET A 10 -15.09 -4.53 -6.08
C MET A 10 -14.53 -5.72 -6.86
N THR A 11 -13.49 -5.49 -7.66
CA THR A 11 -12.79 -6.54 -8.41
C THR A 11 -12.13 -7.54 -7.47
N GLN A 12 -11.43 -7.07 -6.43
CA GLN A 12 -10.79 -7.93 -5.44
C GLN A 12 -11.80 -8.73 -4.63
N ILE A 13 -12.93 -8.13 -4.21
CA ILE A 13 -14.00 -8.85 -3.50
C ILE A 13 -14.58 -9.94 -4.40
N LEU A 14 -14.94 -9.62 -5.64
CA LEU A 14 -15.54 -10.59 -6.56
C LEU A 14 -14.60 -11.76 -6.87
N THR A 15 -13.37 -11.46 -7.29
CA THR A 15 -12.38 -12.49 -7.61
C THR A 15 -11.96 -13.28 -6.36
N GLY A 16 -11.85 -12.60 -5.20
CA GLY A 16 -11.51 -13.23 -3.92
C GLY A 16 -12.59 -14.21 -3.45
N LEU A 17 -13.88 -13.84 -3.56
CA LEU A 17 -14.99 -14.74 -3.25
C LEU A 17 -14.98 -15.99 -4.15
N LEU A 18 -14.74 -15.82 -5.46
CA LEU A 18 -14.66 -16.94 -6.39
C LEU A 18 -13.47 -17.87 -6.07
N LEU A 19 -12.32 -17.32 -5.68
CA LEU A 19 -11.17 -18.12 -5.25
C LEU A 19 -11.43 -18.83 -3.92
N ALA A 20 -12.10 -18.16 -2.97
CA ALA A 20 -12.42 -18.72 -1.67
C ALA A 20 -13.33 -19.95 -1.76
N MET A 21 -14.19 -20.06 -2.77
CA MET A 21 -15.02 -21.25 -3.03
C MET A 21 -14.21 -22.51 -3.39
N HIS A 22 -12.93 -22.35 -3.73
CA HIS A 22 -12.03 -23.44 -4.17
C HIS A 22 -10.74 -23.54 -3.33
N TYR A 23 -10.59 -22.69 -2.31
CA TYR A 23 -9.40 -22.64 -1.46
C TYR A 23 -9.61 -23.43 -0.16
N THR A 24 -8.55 -24.10 0.31
CA THR A 24 -8.54 -24.80 1.59
C THR A 24 -7.47 -24.21 2.50
N ALA A 25 -7.89 -23.64 3.64
CA ALA A 25 -7.00 -23.05 4.64
C ALA A 25 -6.41 -24.11 5.58
N ASP A 26 -5.62 -25.03 5.05
CA ASP A 26 -4.92 -26.09 5.80
C ASP A 26 -3.51 -26.25 5.23
N THR A 27 -2.46 -26.29 6.06
CA THR A 27 -1.06 -26.16 5.59
C THR A 27 -0.65 -27.23 4.56
N PRO A 28 -0.94 -28.53 4.73
CA PRO A 28 -0.75 -29.53 3.67
C PRO A 28 -1.54 -29.30 2.37
N LEU A 29 -2.65 -28.56 2.41
CA LEU A 29 -3.58 -28.42 1.28
C LEU A 29 -3.58 -27.04 0.63
N ALA A 30 -3.11 -25.99 1.29
CA ALA A 30 -3.25 -24.63 0.84
C ALA A 30 -2.58 -24.38 -0.52
N PHE A 31 -1.30 -24.73 -0.62
CA PHE A 31 -0.54 -24.61 -1.87
C PHE A 31 -1.18 -25.43 -3.01
N SER A 32 -1.56 -26.67 -2.73
CA SER A 32 -2.16 -27.57 -3.72
C SER A 32 -3.57 -27.14 -4.13
N SER A 33 -4.36 -26.54 -3.24
CA SER A 33 -5.70 -26.00 -3.55
C SER A 33 -5.64 -24.80 -4.50
N VAL A 34 -4.63 -23.92 -4.35
CA VAL A 34 -4.38 -22.83 -5.30
C VAL A 34 -3.94 -23.38 -6.66
N SER A 35 -3.02 -24.35 -6.68
CA SER A 35 -2.61 -25.03 -7.91
C SER A 35 -3.77 -25.75 -8.60
N HIS A 36 -4.61 -26.44 -7.83
CA HIS A 36 -5.84 -27.09 -8.28
C HIS A 36 -6.80 -26.08 -8.91
N THR A 37 -7.02 -24.93 -8.26
CA THR A 37 -7.87 -23.86 -8.80
C THR A 37 -7.35 -23.37 -10.15
N CYS A 38 -6.05 -23.12 -10.28
CA CYS A 38 -5.46 -22.68 -11.54
C CYS A 38 -5.57 -23.73 -12.66
N ARG A 39 -5.50 -25.03 -12.34
CA ARG A 39 -5.39 -26.11 -13.32
C ARG A 39 -6.72 -26.76 -13.70
N ASN A 40 -7.66 -26.87 -12.75
CA ASN A 40 -8.85 -27.71 -12.88
C ASN A 40 -10.17 -26.92 -12.85
N VAL A 41 -10.18 -25.75 -12.21
CA VAL A 41 -11.39 -24.90 -12.18
C VAL A 41 -11.46 -24.10 -13.48
N GLN A 42 -12.63 -24.11 -14.11
CA GLN A 42 -12.87 -23.36 -15.36
C GLN A 42 -12.58 -21.87 -15.14
N TYR A 43 -11.68 -21.30 -15.94
CA TYR A 43 -11.14 -19.95 -15.78
C TYR A 43 -10.48 -19.64 -14.42
N GLY A 44 -10.19 -20.64 -13.59
CA GLY A 44 -9.57 -20.43 -12.28
C GLY A 44 -8.20 -19.76 -12.35
N TRP A 45 -7.39 -20.08 -13.37
CA TRP A 45 -6.12 -19.39 -13.63
C TRP A 45 -6.31 -17.89 -13.91
N LEU A 46 -7.36 -17.53 -14.66
CA LEU A 46 -7.64 -16.14 -15.01
C LEU A 46 -8.12 -15.38 -13.79
N ILE A 47 -9.04 -15.95 -13.01
CA ILE A 47 -9.52 -15.35 -11.75
C ILE A 47 -8.36 -15.15 -10.79
N ARG A 48 -7.48 -16.15 -10.62
CA ARG A 48 -6.29 -16.05 -9.78
C ARG A 48 -5.35 -14.95 -10.26
N ASN A 49 -5.09 -14.87 -11.56
CA ASN A 49 -4.20 -13.85 -12.13
C ASN A 49 -4.79 -12.44 -12.02
N LEU A 50 -6.10 -12.28 -12.22
CA LEU A 50 -6.81 -11.02 -12.01
C LEU A 50 -6.76 -10.60 -10.54
N HIS A 51 -6.94 -11.52 -9.59
CA HIS A 51 -6.87 -11.21 -8.16
C HIS A 51 -5.46 -10.80 -7.73
N ALA A 52 -4.43 -11.52 -8.18
CA ALA A 52 -3.04 -11.25 -7.83
C ALA A 52 -2.53 -9.93 -8.45
N ASN A 53 -2.74 -9.72 -9.75
CA ASN A 53 -2.34 -8.47 -10.41
C ASN A 53 -3.24 -7.30 -10.00
N GLY A 54 -4.52 -7.55 -9.72
CA GLY A 54 -5.48 -6.56 -9.21
C GLY A 54 -5.04 -5.95 -7.89
N ALA A 55 -4.42 -6.73 -6.99
CA ALA A 55 -3.80 -6.21 -5.78
C ALA A 55 -2.69 -5.18 -6.09
N SER A 56 -1.83 -5.46 -7.08
CA SER A 56 -0.81 -4.50 -7.53
C SER A 56 -1.44 -3.22 -8.11
N PHE A 57 -2.47 -3.34 -8.95
CA PHE A 57 -3.18 -2.18 -9.49
C PHE A 57 -3.91 -1.37 -8.39
N PHE A 58 -4.34 -2.01 -7.32
CA PHE A 58 -4.86 -1.33 -6.13
C PHE A 58 -3.78 -0.43 -5.52
N PHE A 59 -2.56 -0.94 -5.28
CA PHE A 59 -1.46 -0.15 -4.74
C PHE A 59 -0.96 0.93 -5.69
N ILE A 60 -0.92 0.68 -7.01
CA ILE A 60 -0.64 1.73 -7.99
C ILE A 60 -1.66 2.87 -7.85
N CYS A 61 -2.95 2.54 -7.85
CA CYS A 61 -4.01 3.53 -7.72
C CYS A 61 -3.95 4.29 -6.39
N ILE A 62 -3.62 3.62 -5.28
CA ILE A 62 -3.63 4.26 -3.96
C ILE A 62 -2.44 5.20 -3.79
N TYR A 63 -1.26 4.84 -4.31
CA TYR A 63 -0.10 5.73 -4.28
C TYR A 63 -0.29 6.95 -5.15
N PHE A 64 -0.89 6.82 -6.35
CA PHE A 64 -1.29 7.99 -7.13
C PHE A 64 -2.37 8.83 -6.44
N HIS A 65 -3.33 8.19 -5.76
CA HIS A 65 -4.37 8.90 -5.01
C HIS A 65 -3.78 9.73 -3.87
N ILE A 66 -2.85 9.15 -3.09
CA ILE A 66 -2.12 9.82 -2.01
C ILE A 66 -1.23 10.94 -2.56
N GLY A 67 -0.45 10.66 -3.62
CA GLY A 67 0.41 11.64 -4.27
C GLY A 67 -0.37 12.86 -4.77
N ARG A 68 -1.54 12.64 -5.40
CA ARG A 68 -2.48 13.71 -5.75
C ARG A 68 -2.91 14.49 -4.52
N GLY A 69 -3.24 13.80 -3.42
CA GLY A 69 -3.64 14.43 -2.17
C GLY A 69 -2.56 15.33 -1.57
N LEU A 70 -1.30 14.89 -1.62
CA LEU A 70 -0.13 15.66 -1.20
C LEU A 70 0.12 16.88 -2.10
N TYR A 71 0.17 16.69 -3.42
CA TYR A 71 0.49 17.76 -4.37
C TYR A 71 -0.53 18.89 -4.37
N PHE A 72 -1.83 18.57 -4.33
CA PHE A 72 -2.90 19.57 -4.37
C PHE A 72 -3.38 20.03 -2.98
N GLY A 73 -2.71 19.63 -1.89
CA GLY A 73 -3.10 20.02 -0.53
C GLY A 73 -4.48 19.51 -0.11
N SER A 74 -4.89 18.34 -0.63
CA SER A 74 -6.20 17.75 -0.30
C SER A 74 -6.24 17.21 1.13
N TYR A 75 -5.09 16.93 1.74
CA TYR A 75 -4.95 16.56 3.15
C TYR A 75 -5.49 17.61 4.14
N LEU A 76 -5.75 18.84 3.68
CA LEU A 76 -6.42 19.86 4.50
C LEU A 76 -7.89 19.54 4.79
N TYR A 77 -8.51 18.60 4.05
CA TYR A 77 -9.75 17.95 4.46
C TYR A 77 -9.40 16.82 5.44
N LYS A 78 -9.23 17.18 6.71
CA LYS A 78 -8.55 16.35 7.72
C LYS A 78 -9.25 15.02 7.95
N GLU A 79 -10.57 15.01 8.06
CA GLU A 79 -11.39 13.84 8.32
C GLU A 79 -11.31 12.86 7.14
N THR A 80 -11.48 13.37 5.92
CA THR A 80 -11.29 12.62 4.68
C THR A 80 -9.86 12.08 4.56
N TRP A 81 -8.85 12.88 4.89
CA TRP A 81 -7.46 12.46 4.85
C TRP A 81 -7.14 11.36 5.87
N ASN A 82 -7.56 11.54 7.12
CA ASN A 82 -7.31 10.60 8.21
C ASN A 82 -8.01 9.26 7.95
N THR A 83 -9.25 9.27 7.47
CA THR A 83 -9.94 8.05 7.03
C THR A 83 -9.23 7.41 5.84
N GLY A 84 -8.64 8.20 4.93
CA GLY A 84 -7.79 7.72 3.85
C GLY A 84 -6.53 7.00 4.32
N ILE A 85 -5.89 7.45 5.40
CA ILE A 85 -4.74 6.77 5.99
C ILE A 85 -5.16 5.45 6.65
N ILE A 86 -6.32 5.42 7.32
CA ILE A 86 -6.88 4.19 7.89
C ILE A 86 -7.21 3.19 6.77
N LEU A 87 -7.76 3.65 5.64
CA LEU A 87 -7.98 2.83 4.44
C LEU A 87 -6.67 2.25 3.91
N LEU A 88 -5.60 3.04 3.82
CA LEU A 88 -4.27 2.58 3.41
C LEU A 88 -3.76 1.48 4.35
N LEU A 89 -3.78 1.71 5.67
CA LEU A 89 -3.32 0.72 6.66
C LEU A 89 -4.13 -0.58 6.58
N THR A 90 -5.45 -0.48 6.41
CA THR A 90 -6.34 -1.64 6.28
C THR A 90 -6.06 -2.40 4.97
N LEU A 91 -5.81 -1.70 3.86
CA LEU A 91 -5.41 -2.31 2.58
C LEU A 91 -4.06 -3.02 2.70
N MET A 92 -3.08 -2.39 3.34
CA MET A 92 -1.76 -2.99 3.60
C MET A 92 -1.89 -4.28 4.42
N ALA A 93 -2.67 -4.26 5.51
CA ALA A 93 -2.95 -5.45 6.30
C ALA A 93 -3.64 -6.54 5.47
N THR A 94 -4.66 -6.18 4.69
CA THR A 94 -5.42 -7.09 3.82
C THR A 94 -4.52 -7.78 2.81
N ALA A 95 -3.69 -7.02 2.09
CA ALA A 95 -2.80 -7.56 1.07
C ALA A 95 -1.74 -8.48 1.69
N PHE A 96 -1.15 -8.08 2.82
CA PHE A 96 -0.18 -8.90 3.54
C PHE A 96 -0.76 -10.26 3.94
N VAL A 97 -1.92 -10.31 4.61
CA VAL A 97 -2.52 -11.60 5.01
C VAL A 97 -2.97 -12.43 3.80
N GLY A 98 -3.34 -11.78 2.69
CA GLY A 98 -3.68 -12.45 1.43
C GLY A 98 -2.49 -13.12 0.77
N TYR A 99 -1.32 -12.48 0.81
CA TYR A 99 -0.09 -13.04 0.23
C TYR A 99 0.41 -14.28 0.97
N VAL A 100 -0.03 -14.51 2.21
CA VAL A 100 0.31 -15.72 2.98
C VAL A 100 -0.48 -16.94 2.51
N LEU A 101 -1.69 -16.75 1.96
CA LEU A 101 -2.63 -17.84 1.67
C LEU A 101 -2.14 -18.89 0.66
N PRO A 102 -1.38 -18.56 -0.39
CA PRO A 102 -0.83 -19.56 -1.30
C PRO A 102 0.17 -20.52 -0.64
N TRP A 103 0.67 -20.19 0.56
CA TRP A 103 1.56 -21.04 1.36
C TRP A 103 2.83 -21.50 0.61
N GLY A 104 3.39 -20.61 -0.21
CA GLY A 104 4.72 -20.79 -0.82
C GLY A 104 5.85 -20.30 0.09
N GLN A 105 7.09 -20.38 -0.40
CA GLN A 105 8.27 -19.97 0.38
C GLN A 105 8.22 -18.50 0.80
N MET A 106 7.92 -17.58 -0.12
CA MET A 106 7.85 -16.15 0.21
C MET A 106 6.65 -15.83 1.11
N SER A 107 5.52 -16.52 0.93
CA SER A 107 4.37 -16.44 1.81
C SER A 107 4.74 -16.76 3.27
N PHE A 108 5.36 -17.92 3.51
CA PHE A 108 5.70 -18.39 4.85
C PHE A 108 6.79 -17.56 5.52
N TRP A 109 7.90 -17.31 4.82
CA TRP A 109 9.02 -16.57 5.37
C TRP A 109 8.72 -15.08 5.51
N GLY A 110 7.96 -14.50 4.59
CA GLY A 110 7.42 -13.14 4.72
C GLY A 110 6.54 -13.01 5.95
N ALA A 111 5.61 -13.96 6.17
CA ALA A 111 4.78 -13.99 7.37
C ALA A 111 5.63 -14.05 8.65
N THR A 112 6.60 -14.97 8.70
CA THR A 112 7.49 -15.17 9.85
C THR A 112 8.27 -13.91 10.18
N VAL A 113 8.92 -13.29 9.19
CA VAL A 113 9.76 -12.10 9.41
C VAL A 113 8.92 -10.89 9.81
N ILE A 114 7.83 -10.60 9.08
CA ILE A 114 7.02 -9.38 9.28
C ILE A 114 6.28 -9.43 10.62
N THR A 115 5.64 -10.54 10.95
CA THR A 115 4.93 -10.65 12.23
C THR A 115 5.89 -10.65 13.42
N ASN A 116 7.09 -11.24 13.28
CA ASN A 116 8.09 -11.20 14.33
C ASN A 116 8.68 -9.81 14.58
N LEU A 117 8.40 -8.80 13.74
CA LEU A 117 8.76 -7.41 14.04
C LEU A 117 8.10 -6.91 15.33
N PHE A 118 6.89 -7.39 15.66
CA PHE A 118 6.19 -7.02 16.89
C PHE A 118 6.88 -7.50 18.17
N SER A 119 7.76 -8.51 18.10
CA SER A 119 8.57 -8.94 19.25
C SER A 119 9.55 -7.87 19.74
N ALA A 120 9.79 -6.82 18.94
CA ALA A 120 10.60 -5.68 19.35
C ALA A 120 9.91 -4.79 20.41
N ILE A 121 8.60 -4.91 20.60
CA ILE A 121 7.85 -4.12 21.59
C ILE A 121 8.25 -4.59 23.00
N PRO A 122 8.76 -3.68 23.86
CA PRO A 122 9.16 -4.04 25.22
C PRO A 122 8.02 -4.67 26.03
N TYR A 123 8.36 -5.65 26.87
CA TYR A 123 7.48 -6.37 27.80
C TYR A 123 6.45 -7.30 27.14
N ILE A 124 5.65 -6.80 26.20
CA ILE A 124 4.50 -7.54 25.63
C ILE A 124 4.76 -8.13 24.24
N GLY A 125 5.90 -7.80 23.62
CA GLY A 125 6.16 -8.13 22.20
C GLY A 125 6.12 -9.61 21.90
N GLN A 126 6.81 -10.45 22.68
CA GLN A 126 6.83 -11.90 22.44
C GLN A 126 5.44 -12.53 22.61
N THR A 127 4.73 -12.16 23.67
CA THR A 127 3.34 -12.61 23.92
C THR A 127 2.41 -12.22 22.78
N LEU A 128 2.55 -11.01 22.23
CA LEU A 128 1.74 -10.54 21.11
C LEU A 128 2.00 -11.37 19.84
N VAL A 129 3.26 -11.71 19.54
CA VAL A 129 3.62 -12.52 18.37
C VAL A 129 3.08 -13.94 18.48
N GLU A 130 3.32 -14.63 19.61
CA GLU A 130 2.82 -15.99 19.84
C GLU A 130 1.29 -16.04 19.88
N TRP A 131 0.64 -15.01 20.43
CA TRP A 131 -0.81 -14.88 20.37
C TRP A 131 -1.32 -14.70 18.94
N ALA A 132 -0.66 -13.84 18.16
CA ALA A 132 -1.01 -13.59 16.76
C ALA A 132 -0.80 -14.83 15.89
N TRP A 133 0.22 -15.65 16.15
CA TRP A 133 0.42 -16.95 15.50
C TRP A 133 -0.55 -18.02 16.02
N GLY A 134 -0.91 -17.95 17.30
CA GLY A 134 -1.65 -19.02 17.98
C GLY A 134 -0.79 -20.26 18.21
N GLY A 135 0.50 -20.05 18.44
CA GLY A 135 1.52 -21.08 18.57
C GLY A 135 2.91 -20.46 18.65
N PHE A 136 3.94 -21.31 18.65
CA PHE A 136 5.34 -20.87 18.79
C PHE A 136 5.98 -20.41 17.47
N SER A 137 5.33 -20.66 16.35
CA SER A 137 5.79 -20.30 15.00
C SER A 137 4.59 -20.08 14.09
N VAL A 138 4.86 -19.53 12.90
CA VAL A 138 3.88 -19.54 11.81
C VAL A 138 3.58 -20.99 11.42
N ASP A 139 2.32 -21.40 11.54
CA ASP A 139 1.85 -22.76 11.22
C ASP A 139 0.34 -22.73 10.89
N ASN A 140 -0.34 -23.88 10.90
CA ASN A 140 -1.75 -24.03 10.55
C ASN A 140 -2.71 -23.10 11.30
N PRO A 141 -2.56 -22.85 12.61
CA PRO A 141 -3.39 -21.87 13.32
C PRO A 141 -3.22 -20.45 12.74
N THR A 142 -2.03 -20.09 12.24
CA THR A 142 -1.75 -18.79 11.60
C THR A 142 -2.40 -18.70 10.22
N LEU A 143 -2.33 -19.76 9.42
CA LEU A 143 -2.91 -19.77 8.08
C LEU A 143 -4.44 -19.64 8.11
N THR A 144 -5.10 -20.42 8.96
CA THR A 144 -6.57 -20.42 9.12
C THR A 144 -7.11 -19.06 9.52
N ARG A 145 -6.49 -18.40 10.52
CA ARG A 145 -6.90 -17.04 10.94
C ARG A 145 -6.57 -15.98 9.89
N PHE A 146 -5.45 -16.12 9.16
CA PHE A 146 -5.10 -15.17 8.11
C PHE A 146 -6.08 -15.25 6.95
N PHE A 147 -6.58 -16.45 6.61
CA PHE A 147 -7.69 -16.59 5.67
C PHE A 147 -8.95 -15.87 6.16
N ALA A 148 -9.35 -16.07 7.42
CA ALA A 148 -10.50 -15.39 8.00
C ALA A 148 -10.35 -13.86 8.01
N LEU A 149 -9.16 -13.34 8.38
CA LEU A 149 -8.86 -11.91 8.34
C LEU A 149 -8.86 -11.37 6.90
N HIS A 150 -8.22 -12.08 5.96
CA HIS A 150 -8.18 -11.68 4.56
C HIS A 150 -9.58 -11.64 3.94
N PHE A 151 -10.48 -12.52 4.36
CA PHE A 151 -11.88 -12.50 3.94
C PHE A 151 -12.63 -11.31 4.55
N LEU A 152 -12.42 -11.00 5.83
CA LEU A 152 -13.15 -9.95 6.56
C LEU A 152 -12.74 -8.53 6.16
N LEU A 153 -11.44 -8.26 6.07
CA LEU A 153 -10.92 -6.90 5.93
C LEU A 153 -11.37 -6.15 4.65
N PRO A 154 -11.55 -6.79 3.47
CA PRO A 154 -12.12 -6.13 2.30
C PRO A 154 -13.51 -5.51 2.55
N PHE A 155 -14.36 -6.16 3.35
CA PHE A 155 -15.67 -5.61 3.72
C PHE A 155 -15.55 -4.45 4.71
N MET A 156 -14.54 -4.49 5.60
CA MET A 156 -14.20 -3.34 6.44
C MET A 156 -13.71 -2.15 5.59
N ILE A 157 -12.90 -2.39 4.55
CA ILE A 157 -12.48 -1.35 3.59
C ILE A 157 -13.69 -0.76 2.89
N ALA A 158 -14.69 -1.57 2.50
CA ALA A 158 -15.92 -1.07 1.89
C ALA A 158 -16.68 -0.11 2.85
N GLY A 159 -16.86 -0.50 4.12
CA GLY A 159 -17.48 0.36 5.13
C GLY A 159 -16.70 1.65 5.39
N LEU A 160 -15.38 1.56 5.52
CA LEU A 160 -14.50 2.73 5.68
C LEU A 160 -14.54 3.65 4.44
N THR A 161 -14.73 3.09 3.24
CA THR A 161 -14.88 3.88 2.01
C THR A 161 -16.16 4.70 2.03
N THR A 162 -17.26 4.16 2.55
CA THR A 162 -18.49 4.94 2.76
C THR A 162 -18.24 6.13 3.69
N ILE A 163 -17.58 5.92 4.84
CA ILE A 163 -17.24 6.99 5.79
C ILE A 163 -16.34 8.04 5.12
N HIS A 164 -15.32 7.60 4.38
CA HIS A 164 -14.40 8.47 3.65
C HIS A 164 -15.14 9.36 2.64
N LEU A 165 -16.09 8.80 1.88
CA LEU A 165 -16.91 9.54 0.93
C LEU A 165 -17.91 10.47 1.61
N THR A 166 -18.47 10.10 2.77
CA THR A 166 -19.33 10.97 3.57
C THR A 166 -18.59 12.25 3.96
N PHE A 167 -17.39 12.14 4.55
CA PHE A 167 -16.58 13.33 4.87
C PHE A 167 -16.19 14.14 3.64
N LEU A 168 -15.92 13.48 2.50
CA LEU A 168 -15.66 14.18 1.25
C LEU A 168 -16.88 14.98 0.76
N HIS A 169 -18.10 14.47 0.94
CA HIS A 169 -19.32 15.12 0.49
C HIS A 169 -19.69 16.35 1.34
N GLU A 170 -19.27 16.42 2.60
CA GLU A 170 -19.45 17.62 3.44
C GLU A 170 -18.74 18.84 2.86
N SER A 171 -17.50 18.69 2.36
CA SER A 171 -16.73 19.80 1.77
C SER A 171 -16.88 19.92 0.25
N GLY A 172 -17.22 18.82 -0.43
CA GLY A 172 -17.00 18.65 -1.86
C GLY A 172 -15.52 18.43 -2.21
N SER A 173 -15.26 18.15 -3.49
CA SER A 173 -13.91 17.89 -4.00
C SER A 173 -13.04 19.15 -4.04
N ASN A 174 -11.72 18.96 -3.85
CA ASN A 174 -10.71 19.97 -4.16
C ASN A 174 -10.47 20.04 -5.68
N ASN A 175 -9.79 21.09 -6.16
CA ASN A 175 -9.42 21.28 -7.56
C ASN A 175 -7.93 21.64 -7.72
N PRO A 176 -7.35 21.54 -8.93
CA PRO A 176 -5.93 21.77 -9.15
C PRO A 176 -5.42 23.16 -8.70
N LEU A 177 -6.23 24.21 -8.88
CA LEU A 177 -5.84 25.58 -8.52
C LEU A 177 -5.81 25.80 -7.00
N GLY A 178 -6.47 24.93 -6.21
CA GLY A 178 -6.49 25.02 -4.75
C GLY A 178 -7.30 26.20 -4.19
N ILE A 179 -8.14 26.83 -5.01
CA ILE A 179 -9.06 27.92 -4.65
C ILE A 179 -10.52 27.41 -4.62
N SER A 180 -11.45 28.20 -4.10
CA SER A 180 -12.88 27.81 -4.12
C SER A 180 -13.39 27.69 -5.56
N SER A 181 -13.99 26.54 -5.90
CA SER A 181 -14.63 26.30 -7.20
C SER A 181 -16.15 26.48 -7.16
N ASN A 182 -16.70 27.13 -6.12
CA ASN A 182 -18.15 27.32 -5.98
C ASN A 182 -18.78 28.13 -7.12
N CYS A 183 -18.00 29.00 -7.77
CA CYS A 183 -18.47 29.81 -8.90
C CYS A 183 -18.62 29.02 -10.21
N ASP A 184 -18.04 27.82 -10.32
CA ASP A 184 -18.00 27.03 -11.56
C ASP A 184 -18.12 25.53 -11.26
N LYS A 185 -19.22 25.16 -10.59
CA LYS A 185 -19.56 23.75 -10.38
C LYS A 185 -20.36 23.24 -11.57
N ILE A 186 -20.02 22.03 -11.99
CA ILE A 186 -20.78 21.26 -12.98
C ILE A 186 -21.38 20.01 -12.32
N PRO A 187 -22.51 19.49 -12.81
CA PRO A 187 -23.06 18.23 -12.31
C PRO A 187 -22.08 17.07 -12.54
N PHE A 188 -22.12 16.06 -11.66
CA PHE A 188 -21.25 14.90 -11.80
C PHE A 188 -21.52 14.13 -13.10
N HIS A 189 -22.79 13.89 -13.41
CA HIS A 189 -23.24 13.32 -14.68
C HIS A 189 -23.63 14.46 -15.64
N PRO A 190 -23.21 14.42 -16.92
CA PRO A 190 -22.47 13.35 -17.60
C PRO A 190 -20.95 13.46 -17.51
N TYR A 191 -20.43 14.61 -17.08
CA TYR A 191 -19.02 14.98 -17.24
C TYR A 191 -18.05 14.02 -16.57
N PHE A 192 -18.16 13.85 -15.25
CA PHE A 192 -17.25 13.01 -14.48
C PHE A 192 -17.59 11.52 -14.64
N SER A 193 -18.87 11.16 -14.85
CA SER A 193 -19.22 9.76 -15.16
C SER A 193 -18.56 9.26 -16.45
N MET A 194 -18.55 10.05 -17.53
CA MET A 194 -17.91 9.64 -18.79
C MET A 194 -16.38 9.61 -18.66
N LYS A 195 -15.80 10.58 -17.94
CA LYS A 195 -14.36 10.60 -17.62
C LYS A 195 -13.94 9.38 -16.78
N ASP A 196 -14.75 9.00 -15.80
CA ASP A 196 -14.48 7.87 -14.93
C ASP A 196 -14.60 6.53 -15.68
N ILE A 197 -15.57 6.40 -16.59
CA ILE A 197 -15.66 5.25 -17.51
C ILE A 197 -14.40 5.13 -18.37
N LEU A 198 -13.90 6.25 -18.94
CA LEU A 198 -12.63 6.24 -19.67
C LEU A 198 -11.45 5.82 -18.79
N GLY A 199 -11.39 6.31 -17.54
CA GLY A 199 -10.38 5.87 -16.58
C GLY A 199 -10.45 4.38 -16.29
N PHE A 200 -11.67 3.83 -16.16
CA PHE A 200 -11.89 2.41 -15.95
C PHE A 200 -11.47 1.56 -17.16
N THR A 201 -11.79 1.96 -18.38
CA THR A 201 -11.40 1.19 -19.58
C THR A 201 -9.87 1.13 -19.72
N LEU A 202 -9.15 2.20 -19.39
CA LEU A 202 -7.69 2.22 -19.36
C LEU A 202 -7.13 1.29 -18.26
N LEU A 203 -7.69 1.32 -17.05
CA LEU A 203 -7.29 0.42 -15.97
C LEU A 203 -7.53 -1.04 -16.35
N LEU A 204 -8.69 -1.34 -16.92
CA LEU A 204 -9.07 -2.68 -17.35
C LEU A 204 -8.13 -3.19 -18.45
N LEU A 205 -7.79 -2.33 -19.43
CA LEU A 205 -6.81 -2.67 -20.47
C LEU A 205 -5.47 -3.06 -19.84
N LEU A 206 -4.91 -2.22 -18.96
CA LEU A 206 -3.63 -2.49 -18.33
C LEU A 206 -3.66 -3.77 -17.46
N LEU A 207 -4.71 -3.96 -16.65
CA LEU A 207 -4.86 -5.14 -15.81
C LEU A 207 -4.98 -6.41 -16.63
N THR A 208 -5.81 -6.41 -17.68
CA THR A 208 -6.00 -7.59 -18.53
C THR A 208 -4.78 -7.89 -19.38
N THR A 209 -4.08 -6.87 -19.91
CA THR A 209 -2.80 -7.07 -20.61
C THR A 209 -1.79 -7.74 -19.68
N MET A 210 -1.65 -7.28 -18.44
CA MET A 210 -0.74 -7.90 -17.48
C MET A 210 -1.18 -9.32 -17.11
N ALA A 211 -2.45 -9.52 -16.76
CA ALA A 211 -2.98 -10.81 -16.33
C ALA A 211 -2.97 -11.89 -17.42
N LEU A 212 -3.00 -11.49 -18.71
CA LEU A 212 -3.00 -12.42 -19.85
C LEU A 212 -1.61 -12.64 -20.43
N PHE A 213 -0.80 -11.60 -20.62
CA PHE A 213 0.48 -11.70 -21.33
C PHE A 213 1.69 -11.80 -20.39
N SER A 214 1.61 -11.27 -19.17
CA SER A 214 2.74 -11.31 -18.22
C SER A 214 2.26 -11.48 -16.77
N PRO A 215 1.50 -12.54 -16.45
CA PRO A 215 0.77 -12.67 -15.19
C PRO A 215 1.65 -12.74 -13.94
N ASN A 216 2.92 -13.11 -14.09
CA ASN A 216 3.87 -13.28 -13.00
C ASN A 216 4.94 -12.19 -12.95
N LEU A 217 4.84 -11.13 -13.78
CA LEU A 217 5.86 -10.07 -13.88
C LEU A 217 6.19 -9.40 -12.54
N LEU A 218 5.16 -9.21 -11.70
CA LEU A 218 5.27 -8.53 -10.40
C LEU A 218 5.38 -9.51 -9.22
N GLY A 219 5.36 -10.83 -9.46
CA GLY A 219 5.44 -11.86 -8.45
C GLY A 219 6.86 -12.40 -8.25
N ASP A 220 7.12 -13.00 -7.10
CA ASP A 220 8.41 -13.66 -6.84
C ASP A 220 8.35 -15.15 -7.22
N PRO A 221 9.29 -15.67 -8.04
CA PRO A 221 9.32 -17.07 -8.46
C PRO A 221 9.45 -18.05 -7.28
N GLU A 222 10.06 -17.64 -6.17
CA GLU A 222 10.19 -18.49 -4.97
C GLU A 222 8.82 -18.88 -4.40
N ASN A 223 7.78 -18.08 -4.64
CA ASN A 223 6.43 -18.41 -4.18
C ASN A 223 5.73 -19.50 -5.01
N PHE A 224 6.40 -20.05 -6.04
CA PHE A 224 5.99 -21.27 -6.74
C PHE A 224 6.58 -22.55 -6.14
N THR A 225 7.36 -22.43 -5.07
CA THR A 225 7.83 -23.57 -4.26
C THR A 225 7.00 -23.62 -2.97
N PRO A 226 6.46 -24.80 -2.57
CA PRO A 226 5.76 -24.94 -1.30
C PRO A 226 6.62 -24.51 -0.10
N ALA A 227 5.99 -23.94 0.93
CA ALA A 227 6.68 -23.51 2.14
C ALA A 227 7.47 -24.65 2.79
N ASN A 228 8.75 -24.40 3.10
CA ASN A 228 9.60 -25.30 3.87
C ASN A 228 10.17 -24.55 5.09
N PRO A 229 9.72 -24.87 6.32
CA PRO A 229 10.20 -24.23 7.55
C PRO A 229 11.70 -24.42 7.82
N LEU A 230 12.36 -25.39 7.16
CA LEU A 230 13.77 -25.71 7.34
C LEU A 230 14.68 -25.10 6.26
N ALA A 231 14.12 -24.44 5.24
CA ALA A 231 14.89 -23.88 4.12
C ALA A 231 14.47 -22.44 3.82
N THR A 232 15.22 -21.50 4.39
CA THR A 232 15.07 -20.06 4.15
C THR A 232 15.54 -19.68 2.75
N PRO A 233 14.73 -18.97 1.94
CA PRO A 233 15.18 -18.43 0.66
C PRO A 233 16.39 -17.49 0.83
N PRO A 234 17.28 -17.40 -0.18
CA PRO A 234 18.47 -16.55 -0.11
C PRO A 234 18.17 -15.08 0.17
N HIS A 235 17.08 -14.56 -0.40
CA HIS A 235 16.67 -13.16 -0.26
C HIS A 235 15.17 -13.05 0.02
N ILE A 236 14.80 -13.04 1.31
CA ILE A 236 13.43 -12.75 1.73
C ILE A 236 13.16 -11.25 1.58
N LYS A 237 12.10 -10.91 0.85
CA LYS A 237 11.60 -9.56 0.66
C LYS A 237 10.07 -9.58 0.54
N PRO A 238 9.39 -8.51 0.93
CA PRO A 238 7.96 -8.39 0.68
C PRO A 238 7.71 -8.00 -0.78
N GLU A 239 6.44 -7.98 -1.17
CA GLU A 239 6.00 -7.55 -2.49
C GLU A 239 6.36 -6.08 -2.76
N TRP A 240 6.40 -5.71 -4.05
CA TRP A 240 6.96 -4.45 -4.52
C TRP A 240 6.38 -3.21 -3.82
N TYR A 241 5.09 -3.24 -3.50
CA TYR A 241 4.37 -2.14 -2.86
C TYR A 241 4.78 -1.92 -1.40
N PHE A 242 5.50 -2.84 -0.77
CA PHE A 242 6.07 -2.68 0.58
C PHE A 242 7.56 -2.38 0.60
N LEU A 243 8.26 -2.47 -0.55
CA LEU A 243 9.72 -2.37 -0.58
C LEU A 243 10.26 -1.04 -0.07
N PHE A 244 9.56 0.08 -0.31
CA PHE A 244 10.01 1.39 0.19
C PHE A 244 10.09 1.41 1.73
N ALA A 245 9.10 0.82 2.40
CA ALA A 245 9.01 0.78 3.86
C ALA A 245 10.00 -0.26 4.42
N TYR A 246 10.17 -1.38 3.72
CA TYR A 246 11.19 -2.38 4.02
C TYR A 246 12.62 -1.83 3.92
N ALA A 247 12.90 -0.96 2.95
CA ALA A 247 14.19 -0.28 2.87
C ALA A 247 14.43 0.65 4.08
N ILE A 248 13.41 1.38 4.53
CA ILE A 248 13.48 2.23 5.73
C ILE A 248 13.74 1.38 6.98
N LEU A 249 13.04 0.26 7.15
CA LEU A 249 13.25 -0.69 8.25
C LEU A 249 14.73 -1.13 8.33
N ARG A 250 15.30 -1.57 7.21
CA ARG A 250 16.68 -2.08 7.13
C ARG A 250 17.75 -1.01 7.26
N SER A 251 17.39 0.27 7.09
CA SER A 251 18.35 1.37 7.16
C SER A 251 18.83 1.66 8.59
N ILE A 252 18.07 1.24 9.60
CA ILE A 252 18.41 1.45 11.01
C ILE A 252 18.98 0.15 11.59
N PRO A 253 20.25 0.12 12.05
CA PRO A 253 20.90 -1.07 12.61
C PRO A 253 20.47 -1.33 14.07
N ASN A 254 19.16 -1.27 14.33
CA ASN A 254 18.54 -1.57 15.62
C ASN A 254 17.12 -2.10 15.37
N LYS A 255 16.78 -3.25 15.96
CA LYS A 255 15.48 -3.91 15.73
C LYS A 255 14.29 -3.00 16.08
N LEU A 256 14.27 -2.43 17.29
CA LEU A 256 13.18 -1.54 17.71
C LEU A 256 13.17 -0.25 16.90
N GLY A 257 14.32 0.39 16.70
CA GLY A 257 14.45 1.61 15.91
C GLY A 257 13.97 1.44 14.47
N GLY A 258 14.34 0.34 13.82
CA GLY A 258 13.86 -0.01 12.49
C GLY A 258 12.35 -0.21 12.44
N VAL A 259 11.77 -0.92 13.42
CA VAL A 259 10.30 -1.11 13.50
C VAL A 259 9.57 0.21 13.70
N LEU A 260 10.09 1.09 14.56
CA LEU A 260 9.53 2.43 14.75
C LEU A 260 9.63 3.27 13.47
N ALA A 261 10.74 3.20 12.74
CA ALA A 261 10.89 3.92 11.47
C ALA A 261 9.99 3.36 10.36
N LEU A 262 9.80 2.05 10.31
CA LEU A 262 8.82 1.41 9.43
C LEU A 262 7.41 1.96 9.71
N ALA A 263 6.97 1.95 10.97
CA ALA A 263 5.68 2.49 11.37
C ALA A 263 5.57 3.99 11.03
N ALA A 264 6.60 4.76 11.37
CA ALA A 264 6.67 6.19 11.07
C ALA A 264 6.60 6.49 9.57
N SER A 265 7.12 5.62 8.70
CA SER A 265 7.09 5.82 7.24
C SER A 265 5.68 5.87 6.65
N VAL A 266 4.69 5.32 7.34
CA VAL A 266 3.27 5.41 6.92
C VAL A 266 2.52 6.38 7.82
N LEU A 267 2.73 6.32 9.13
CA LEU A 267 2.03 7.16 10.10
C LEU A 267 2.39 8.65 9.99
N ILE A 268 3.53 9.00 9.39
CA ILE A 268 3.88 10.39 9.08
C ILE A 268 2.81 11.10 8.23
N LEU A 269 2.00 10.36 7.46
CA LEU A 269 0.89 10.94 6.72
C LEU A 269 -0.13 11.64 7.63
N PHE A 270 -0.32 11.21 8.88
CA PHE A 270 -1.20 11.92 9.83
C PHE A 270 -0.66 13.31 10.21
N LEU A 271 0.64 13.53 10.12
CA LEU A 271 1.27 14.81 10.43
C LEU A 271 1.17 15.81 9.28
N THR A 272 0.87 15.37 8.04
CA THR A 272 0.91 16.27 6.88
C THR A 272 0.00 17.50 6.99
N PRO A 273 -1.23 17.44 7.56
CA PRO A 273 -2.04 18.65 7.73
C PRO A 273 -1.44 19.61 8.77
N LEU A 274 -0.73 19.09 9.78
CA LEU A 274 -0.09 19.89 10.84
C LEU A 274 1.18 20.60 10.36
N LEU A 275 1.85 20.00 9.37
CA LEU A 275 3.09 20.52 8.77
C LEU A 275 2.83 21.53 7.65
N HIS A 276 1.56 21.81 7.30
CA HIS A 276 1.24 22.78 6.26
C HIS A 276 1.48 24.23 6.74
N LYS A 277 2.47 24.91 6.15
CA LYS A 277 2.80 26.32 6.47
C LYS A 277 2.48 27.32 5.37
N SER A 278 2.28 26.86 4.14
CA SER A 278 1.99 27.76 3.02
C SER A 278 0.62 28.44 3.17
N LYS A 279 0.49 29.66 2.64
CA LYS A 279 -0.78 30.36 2.51
C LYS A 279 -1.59 29.88 1.29
N GLN A 280 -0.97 29.15 0.38
CA GLN A 280 -1.62 28.54 -0.78
C GLN A 280 -1.78 27.04 -0.58
N ARG A 281 -3.00 26.53 -0.86
CA ARG A 281 -3.35 25.11 -0.66
C ARG A 281 -2.57 24.18 -1.60
N SER A 282 -2.65 24.42 -2.90
CA SER A 282 -2.05 23.58 -3.94
C SER A 282 -0.59 23.96 -4.21
N MET A 283 0.22 22.99 -4.67
CA MET A 283 1.58 23.26 -5.16
C MET A 283 1.61 23.84 -6.58
N THR A 284 0.48 24.00 -7.28
CA THR A 284 0.41 24.51 -8.67
C THR A 284 1.17 25.83 -8.87
N PHE A 285 1.16 26.73 -7.90
CA PHE A 285 1.85 28.03 -7.96
C PHE A 285 3.05 28.13 -7.02
N ARG A 286 3.62 26.99 -6.61
CA ARG A 286 4.68 26.88 -5.61
C ARG A 286 5.88 26.10 -6.16
N PRO A 287 6.71 26.69 -7.03
CA PRO A 287 7.71 25.97 -7.81
C PRO A 287 8.75 25.24 -6.95
N LEU A 288 9.17 25.82 -5.81
CA LEU A 288 10.12 25.17 -4.91
C LEU A 288 9.50 23.92 -4.27
N SER A 289 8.23 24.03 -3.84
CA SER A 289 7.49 22.88 -3.33
C SER A 289 7.26 21.80 -4.39
N GLN A 290 7.08 22.16 -5.67
CA GLN A 290 6.96 21.18 -6.76
C GLN A 290 8.27 20.38 -6.95
N ILE A 291 9.42 21.04 -6.92
CA ILE A 291 10.73 20.37 -6.99
C ILE A 291 10.87 19.40 -5.81
N LEU A 292 10.56 19.83 -4.59
CA LEU A 292 10.59 18.94 -3.41
C LEU A 292 9.63 17.77 -3.50
N PHE A 293 8.43 17.97 -4.06
CA PHE A 293 7.48 16.89 -4.29
C PHE A 293 8.04 15.83 -5.25
N TRP A 294 8.60 16.25 -6.38
CA TRP A 294 9.18 15.30 -7.32
C TRP A 294 10.46 14.66 -6.79
N ALA A 295 11.24 15.37 -5.97
CA ALA A 295 12.37 14.79 -5.23
C ALA A 295 11.89 13.71 -4.24
N LEU A 296 10.79 13.92 -3.53
CA LEU A 296 10.18 12.90 -2.67
C LEU A 296 9.73 11.67 -3.47
N VAL A 297 9.07 11.88 -4.61
CA VAL A 297 8.63 10.79 -5.49
C VAL A 297 9.83 9.99 -6.01
N ALA A 298 10.87 10.66 -6.49
CA ALA A 298 12.11 10.01 -6.92
C ALA A 298 12.77 9.23 -5.77
N ASN A 299 12.78 9.80 -4.56
CA ASN A 299 13.33 9.14 -3.38
C ASN A 299 12.53 7.89 -2.98
N LEU A 300 11.20 7.88 -3.14
CA LEU A 300 10.37 6.68 -2.95
C LEU A 300 10.69 5.58 -3.99
N PHE A 301 10.97 5.94 -5.24
CA PHE A 301 11.47 4.99 -6.24
C PHE A 301 12.84 4.43 -5.85
N ILE A 302 13.75 5.27 -5.35
CA ILE A 302 15.06 4.81 -4.84
C ILE A 302 14.87 3.85 -3.67
N LEU A 303 14.03 4.18 -2.68
CA LEU A 303 13.74 3.30 -1.55
C LEU A 303 13.13 1.96 -2.01
N THR A 304 12.23 1.99 -2.99
CA THR A 304 11.64 0.77 -3.58
C THR A 304 12.72 -0.09 -4.25
N TRP A 305 13.61 0.53 -5.03
CA TRP A 305 14.75 -0.15 -5.63
C TRP A 305 15.69 -0.72 -4.57
N ILE A 306 16.12 0.05 -3.58
CA ILE A 306 17.00 -0.42 -2.49
C ILE A 306 16.33 -1.55 -1.69
N GLY A 307 15.02 -1.49 -1.46
CA GLY A 307 14.26 -2.57 -0.85
C GLY A 307 14.39 -3.90 -1.59
N SER A 308 14.58 -3.87 -2.91
CA SER A 308 14.77 -5.06 -3.75
C SER A 308 16.19 -5.62 -3.73
N GLN A 309 17.18 -4.85 -3.27
CA GLN A 309 18.60 -5.20 -3.29
C GLN A 309 19.05 -5.91 -1.99
N PRO A 310 20.15 -6.70 -2.04
CA PRO A 310 20.75 -7.32 -0.86
C PRO A 310 21.30 -6.26 0.13
N VAL A 311 21.53 -6.68 1.37
CA VAL A 311 22.07 -5.82 2.44
C VAL A 311 23.59 -5.78 2.36
N GLU A 312 24.11 -5.13 1.32
CA GLU A 312 25.54 -5.05 1.01
C GLU A 312 25.93 -3.63 0.58
N HIS A 313 27.24 -3.35 0.54
CA HIS A 313 27.74 -2.11 -0.05
C HIS A 313 27.55 -2.14 -1.58
N PRO A 314 27.10 -1.05 -2.25
CA PRO A 314 26.80 0.28 -1.74
C PRO A 314 25.34 0.50 -1.29
N PHE A 315 24.48 -0.52 -1.35
CA PHE A 315 23.05 -0.39 -1.10
C PHE A 315 22.70 0.04 0.33
N ILE A 316 23.49 -0.40 1.32
CA ILE A 316 23.29 0.00 2.73
C ILE A 316 23.31 1.52 2.90
N ILE A 317 24.37 2.18 2.40
CA ILE A 317 24.53 3.63 2.57
C ILE A 317 23.51 4.41 1.74
N ILE A 318 23.17 3.93 0.54
CA ILE A 318 22.13 4.54 -0.29
C ILE A 318 20.77 4.45 0.42
N GLY A 319 20.44 3.30 1.01
CA GLY A 319 19.21 3.12 1.78
C GLY A 319 19.12 4.07 2.98
N GLN A 320 20.21 4.23 3.72
CA GLN A 320 20.30 5.15 4.86
C GLN A 320 20.09 6.61 4.44
N LEU A 321 20.78 7.06 3.39
CA LEU A 321 20.64 8.42 2.86
C LEU A 321 19.23 8.67 2.30
N ALA A 322 18.65 7.71 1.58
CA ALA A 322 17.30 7.81 1.05
C ALA A 322 16.25 7.85 2.18
N SER A 323 16.43 7.06 3.23
CA SER A 323 15.54 7.06 4.41
C SER A 323 15.63 8.37 5.18
N MET A 324 16.84 8.90 5.40
CA MET A 324 17.03 10.23 6.00
C MET A 324 16.38 11.32 5.15
N THR A 325 16.58 11.27 3.82
CA THR A 325 16.01 12.23 2.87
C THR A 325 14.48 12.19 2.88
N TYR A 326 13.88 11.00 2.99
CA TYR A 326 12.42 10.82 3.07
C TYR A 326 11.82 11.60 4.25
N PHE A 327 12.32 11.36 5.46
CA PHE A 327 11.83 12.06 6.66
C PHE A 327 12.20 13.54 6.65
N THR A 328 13.39 13.90 6.15
CA THR A 328 13.84 15.30 6.07
C THR A 328 12.96 16.12 5.12
N ILE A 329 12.59 15.59 3.95
CA ILE A 329 11.69 16.27 3.03
C ILE A 329 10.33 16.53 3.69
N LEU A 330 9.74 15.50 4.30
CA LEU A 330 8.41 15.57 4.88
C LEU A 330 8.32 16.45 6.13
N LEU A 331 9.25 16.27 7.08
CA LEU A 331 9.19 16.92 8.40
C LEU A 331 9.80 18.32 8.42
N ILE A 332 10.81 18.58 7.57
CA ILE A 332 11.63 19.79 7.66
C ILE A 332 11.52 20.63 6.39
N LEU A 333 11.84 20.07 5.22
CA LEU A 333 11.98 20.88 4.00
C LEU A 333 10.64 21.39 3.50
N PHE A 334 9.58 20.58 3.47
CA PHE A 334 8.25 21.06 3.06
C PHE A 334 7.71 22.23 3.91
N PRO A 335 7.68 22.17 5.25
CA PRO A 335 7.23 23.31 6.05
C PRO A 335 8.13 24.53 5.89
N LEU A 336 9.46 24.34 5.81
CA LEU A 336 10.42 25.44 5.65
C LEU A 336 10.26 26.15 4.30
N ILE A 337 10.21 25.38 3.20
CA ILE A 337 10.00 25.93 1.86
C ILE A 337 8.62 26.57 1.74
N GLY A 338 7.57 25.97 2.31
CA GLY A 338 6.26 26.59 2.35
C GLY A 338 6.24 27.96 3.05
N ALA A 339 6.99 28.10 4.15
CA ALA A 339 7.14 29.38 4.84
C ALA A 339 8.02 30.39 4.05
N LEU A 340 9.05 29.92 3.36
CA LEU A 340 9.89 30.74 2.48
C LEU A 340 9.09 31.29 1.29
N GLU A 341 8.31 30.43 0.62
CA GLU A 341 7.45 30.83 -0.51
C GLU A 341 6.44 31.90 -0.10
N ASN A 342 5.90 31.85 1.13
CA ASN A 342 5.05 32.92 1.64
C ASN A 342 5.80 34.26 1.69
N LYS A 343 7.03 34.29 2.24
CA LYS A 343 7.84 35.51 2.32
C LYS A 343 8.20 36.05 0.93
N MET A 344 8.49 35.18 -0.03
CA MET A 344 8.77 35.57 -1.42
C MET A 344 7.56 36.24 -2.10
N LEU A 345 6.35 35.95 -1.63
CA LEU A 345 5.10 36.56 -2.11
C LEU A 345 4.64 37.75 -1.24
N ASN A 346 5.48 38.21 -0.29
CA ASN A 346 5.16 39.28 0.65
C ASN A 346 3.89 39.01 1.51
N TYR A 347 3.70 37.75 1.92
CA TYR A 347 2.65 37.34 2.89
C TYR A 347 3.07 37.41 4.35
#